data_AF-T1I6E0-F1
#
_entry.id   AF-T1I6E0-F1
#
_cell.length_a   1.000
_cell.length_b   1.000
_cell.length_c   1.000
_cell.angle_alpha   90.00
_cell.angle_beta   90.00
_cell.angle_gamma   90.00
#
_symmetry.space_group_name_H-M   'P 1'
#
loop_
_entity.id
_entity.type
_entity.pdbx_description
1 polymer ?
#
loop_
_entity_poly.entity_id
_entity_poly.type
_entity_poly.pdbx_seq_one_letter_code
_entity_poly.pdbx_strand_id
1 'polypeptide(L)'
;MAKNLAKTLTAGELIVLYEGLEKPDFWKILGNEGVYANMRSKKCVAKVSSTRLFHCSNKNGTLKVEEIMDFNQSDLVPEDVMILDVFHSLFLWIGKRAHREEKSKSLDFAFEYLETDPCKRKSDIPIIQMNQGSEPPIFTGFFSYWDPELWEKSKTFEEIRKEMDAQKPALQVDLIVAENIPNFNECEKYPLEILLERDPEKLPSGVDYQHKEIYLSSEEFFDVFGIKYKEFSNLPKWKQEYMKKKVGLF
;
A
#
# COMPACT_ATOMS: atom_id res chain seq x y z
N MET A 1 -11.32 11.34 -32.36
CA MET A 1 -10.23 11.30 -31.37
C MET A 1 -8.99 10.61 -31.95
N ALA A 2 -9.05 9.33 -32.34
CA ALA A 2 -7.91 8.58 -32.89
C ALA A 2 -7.18 9.27 -34.07
N LYS A 3 -7.91 9.83 -35.05
CA LYS A 3 -7.30 10.55 -36.19
C LYS A 3 -6.46 11.77 -35.77
N ASN A 4 -6.85 12.47 -34.71
CA ASN A 4 -6.12 13.64 -34.23
C ASN A 4 -4.83 13.20 -33.52
N LEU A 5 -4.93 12.15 -32.70
CA LEU A 5 -3.81 11.55 -31.99
C LEU A 5 -2.76 11.00 -32.97
N ALA A 6 -3.21 10.32 -34.03
CA ALA A 6 -2.33 9.80 -35.07
C ALA A 6 -1.59 10.90 -35.85
N LYS A 7 -2.25 12.04 -36.14
CA LYS A 7 -1.60 13.21 -36.77
C LYS A 7 -0.52 13.83 -35.88
N THR A 8 -0.67 13.73 -34.55
CA THR A 8 0.35 14.20 -33.61
C THR A 8 1.54 13.25 -33.52
N LEU A 9 1.30 11.94 -33.64
CA LEU A 9 2.33 10.91 -33.47
C LEU A 9 3.11 10.60 -34.75
N THR A 10 2.54 10.78 -35.95
CA THR A 10 3.20 10.39 -37.20
C THR A 10 2.80 11.29 -38.37
N ALA A 11 3.77 11.66 -39.21
CA ALA A 11 3.55 12.42 -40.45
C ALA A 11 3.19 11.55 -41.67
N GLY A 12 2.95 10.25 -41.46
CA GLY A 12 2.66 9.28 -42.52
C GLY A 12 1.21 9.28 -42.99
N GLU A 13 0.94 8.52 -44.05
CA GLU A 13 -0.41 8.35 -44.59
C GLU A 13 -1.28 7.54 -43.61
N LEU A 14 -2.45 8.09 -43.26
CA LEU A 14 -3.39 7.47 -42.33
C LEU A 14 -4.35 6.55 -43.08
N ILE A 15 -4.16 5.25 -42.95
CA ILE A 15 -5.06 4.24 -43.52
C ILE A 15 -6.13 3.90 -42.47
N VAL A 16 -7.40 4.09 -42.83
CA VAL A 16 -8.53 3.67 -41.99
C VAL A 16 -8.87 2.22 -42.34
N LEU A 17 -8.80 1.34 -41.34
CA LEU A 17 -9.23 -0.06 -41.43
C LEU A 17 -10.53 -0.23 -40.64
N TYR A 18 -11.39 -1.13 -41.12
CA TYR A 18 -12.62 -1.53 -40.44
C TYR A 18 -12.43 -2.90 -39.80
N GLU A 19 -13.05 -3.11 -38.64
CA GLU A 19 -13.03 -4.40 -37.94
C GLU A 19 -13.54 -5.52 -38.87
N GLY A 20 -12.73 -6.57 -39.05
CA GLY A 20 -12.99 -7.70 -39.95
C GLY A 20 -12.53 -7.51 -41.41
N LEU A 21 -12.00 -6.33 -41.78
CA LEU A 21 -11.41 -6.04 -43.09
C LEU A 21 -9.94 -5.63 -42.98
N GLU A 22 -9.26 -6.11 -41.96
CA GLU A 22 -7.85 -5.83 -41.73
C GLU A 22 -6.98 -6.51 -42.80
N LYS A 23 -6.03 -5.76 -43.35
CA LYS A 23 -5.05 -6.29 -44.30
C LYS A 23 -4.08 -7.25 -43.60
N PRO A 24 -3.52 -8.26 -44.28
CA PRO A 24 -2.56 -9.19 -43.66
C PRO A 24 -1.31 -8.49 -43.09
N ASP A 25 -0.90 -7.36 -43.68
CA ASP A 25 0.21 -6.55 -43.16
C ASP A 25 -0.05 -6.01 -41.75
N PHE A 26 -1.31 -5.71 -41.41
CA PHE A 26 -1.69 -5.24 -40.07
C PHE A 26 -1.43 -6.33 -39.02
N TRP A 27 -1.88 -7.56 -39.29
CA TRP A 27 -1.65 -8.70 -38.41
C TRP A 27 -0.18 -9.10 -38.32
N LYS A 28 0.57 -8.96 -39.43
CA LYS A 28 2.02 -9.20 -39.44
C LYS A 28 2.76 -8.24 -38.51
N ILE A 29 2.32 -6.98 -38.41
CA ILE A 29 2.90 -5.99 -37.50
C ILE A 29 2.52 -6.28 -36.04
N LEU A 30 1.28 -6.68 -35.78
CA LEU A 30 0.82 -7.03 -34.43
C LEU A 30 1.38 -8.37 -33.92
N GLY A 31 1.93 -9.19 -34.82
CA GLY A 31 2.61 -10.45 -34.51
C GLY A 31 1.72 -11.69 -34.63
N ASN A 32 0.40 -11.55 -34.53
CA ASN A 32 -0.54 -12.67 -34.56
C ASN A 32 -1.99 -12.22 -34.78
N GLU A 33 -2.71 -12.96 -35.62
CA GLU A 33 -4.18 -12.90 -35.75
C GLU A 33 -4.79 -13.64 -34.55
N GLY A 34 -4.86 -12.95 -33.41
CA GLY A 34 -5.30 -13.51 -32.13
C GLY A 34 -6.79 -13.37 -31.86
N VAL A 35 -7.28 -14.10 -30.86
CA VAL A 35 -8.61 -13.87 -30.27
C VAL A 35 -8.54 -12.60 -29.42
N TYR A 36 -9.33 -11.59 -29.76
CA TYR A 36 -9.42 -10.33 -29.02
C TYR A 36 -10.85 -10.12 -28.50
N ALA A 37 -11.01 -9.18 -27.58
CA ALA A 37 -12.32 -8.82 -27.02
C ALA A 37 -13.20 -8.19 -28.12
N ASN A 38 -14.19 -8.94 -28.63
CA ASN A 38 -15.05 -8.50 -29.74
C ASN A 38 -16.55 -8.45 -29.37
N MET A 39 -16.87 -8.34 -28.09
CA MET A 39 -18.27 -8.33 -27.67
C MET A 39 -18.94 -7.00 -28.00
N ARG A 40 -19.87 -7.03 -28.96
CA ARG A 40 -20.75 -5.90 -29.26
C ARG A 40 -21.73 -5.73 -28.10
N SER A 41 -21.46 -4.80 -27.20
CA SER A 41 -22.49 -4.30 -26.27
C SER A 41 -23.71 -3.89 -27.08
N LYS A 42 -24.88 -4.46 -26.79
CA LYS A 42 -26.16 -3.96 -27.32
C LYS A 42 -26.18 -2.46 -27.01
N LYS A 43 -26.36 -1.61 -28.03
CA LYS A 43 -26.36 -0.15 -27.86
C LYS A 43 -27.35 0.26 -26.76
N CYS A 44 -26.87 0.54 -25.56
CA CYS A 44 -27.62 1.27 -24.57
C CYS A 44 -27.67 2.73 -25.02
N VAL A 45 -28.88 3.29 -25.05
CA VAL A 45 -29.16 4.66 -25.52
C VAL A 45 -28.63 5.71 -24.54
N ALA A 46 -28.19 5.31 -23.35
CA ALA A 46 -27.66 6.20 -22.31
C ALA A 46 -26.12 6.26 -22.33
N LYS A 47 -25.60 7.46 -22.53
CA LYS A 47 -24.19 7.85 -22.57
C LYS A 47 -23.58 7.95 -21.15
N VAL A 48 -23.78 6.92 -20.34
CA VAL A 48 -23.23 6.83 -18.97
C VAL A 48 -22.19 5.72 -18.98
N SER A 49 -21.03 5.96 -18.37
CA SER A 49 -19.99 4.94 -18.20
C SER A 49 -20.63 3.66 -17.67
N SER A 50 -20.66 2.62 -18.51
CA SER A 50 -21.39 1.39 -18.22
C SER A 50 -20.57 0.39 -17.42
N THR A 51 -19.31 0.74 -17.11
CA THR A 51 -18.35 -0.14 -16.45
C THR A 51 -17.97 0.42 -15.09
N ARG A 52 -18.23 -0.35 -14.03
CA ARG A 52 -17.91 0.02 -12.65
C ARG A 52 -17.13 -1.08 -11.97
N LEU A 53 -16.04 -0.72 -11.32
CA LEU A 53 -15.20 -1.66 -10.56
C LEU A 53 -15.40 -1.43 -9.07
N PHE A 54 -15.62 -2.51 -8.32
CA PHE A 54 -15.73 -2.50 -6.87
C PHE A 54 -14.62 -3.33 -6.26
N HIS A 55 -14.02 -2.83 -5.19
CA HIS A 55 -13.04 -3.52 -4.37
C HIS A 55 -13.72 -4.06 -3.12
N CYS A 56 -13.63 -5.37 -2.90
CA CYS A 56 -14.17 -6.05 -1.73
C CYS A 56 -13.02 -6.56 -0.85
N SER A 57 -12.86 -5.98 0.35
CA SER A 57 -11.80 -6.35 1.30
C SER A 57 -12.34 -6.60 2.71
N ASN A 58 -11.78 -7.58 3.42
CA ASN A 58 -12.15 -7.93 4.80
C ASN A 58 -10.99 -7.70 5.80
N LYS A 59 -10.05 -6.80 5.49
CA LYS A 59 -8.86 -6.51 6.33
C LYS A 59 -9.17 -6.16 7.79
N ASN A 60 -10.35 -5.60 8.08
CA ASN A 60 -10.78 -5.22 9.43
C ASN A 60 -11.78 -6.21 10.07
N GLY A 61 -11.95 -7.41 9.50
CA GLY A 61 -12.90 -8.43 9.96
C GLY A 61 -14.36 -8.19 9.53
N THR A 62 -14.66 -7.03 8.93
CA THR A 62 -15.92 -6.74 8.24
C THR A 62 -15.64 -6.51 6.76
N LEU A 63 -16.51 -7.04 5.88
CA LEU A 63 -16.39 -6.81 4.44
C LEU A 63 -16.69 -5.34 4.16
N LYS A 64 -15.72 -4.63 3.59
CA LYS A 64 -15.86 -3.28 3.06
C LYS A 64 -15.89 -3.37 1.53
N VAL A 65 -16.85 -2.69 0.92
CA VAL A 65 -16.95 -2.58 -0.54
C VAL A 65 -16.82 -1.13 -0.95
N GLU A 66 -15.87 -0.83 -1.85
CA GLU A 66 -15.60 0.52 -2.35
C GLU A 66 -15.62 0.56 -3.87
N GLU A 67 -16.16 1.62 -4.47
CA GLU A 67 -16.12 1.82 -5.92
C GLU A 67 -14.82 2.50 -6.34
N ILE A 68 -14.15 1.96 -7.36
CA ILE A 68 -12.93 2.51 -7.94
C ILE A 68 -13.28 3.23 -9.24
N MET A 69 -12.95 4.52 -9.29
CA MET A 69 -13.11 5.38 -10.46
C MET A 69 -11.87 5.31 -11.35
N ASP A 70 -12.06 5.44 -12.67
CA ASP A 70 -10.98 5.45 -13.67
C ASP A 70 -9.97 4.29 -13.52
N PHE A 71 -10.51 3.09 -13.26
CA PHE A 71 -9.73 1.91 -12.91
C PHE A 71 -8.80 1.42 -14.04
N ASN A 72 -7.73 0.75 -13.63
CA ASN A 72 -6.74 0.12 -14.48
C ASN A 72 -6.34 -1.26 -13.90
N GLN A 73 -5.45 -1.99 -14.59
CA GLN A 73 -5.06 -3.33 -14.16
C GLN A 73 -4.38 -3.37 -12.78
N SER A 74 -3.67 -2.30 -12.39
CA SER A 74 -2.98 -2.25 -11.08
C SER A 74 -3.94 -2.13 -9.90
N ASP A 75 -5.20 -1.74 -10.13
CA ASP A 75 -6.25 -1.72 -9.11
C ASP A 75 -6.80 -3.12 -8.79
N LEU A 76 -6.43 -4.14 -9.57
CA LEU A 76 -6.77 -5.54 -9.28
C LEU A 76 -5.86 -6.09 -8.17
N VAL A 77 -6.33 -5.98 -6.93
CA VAL A 77 -5.54 -6.35 -5.74
C VAL A 77 -5.49 -7.88 -5.55
N PRO A 78 -4.33 -8.54 -5.64
CA PRO A 78 -4.20 -10.01 -5.53
C PRO A 78 -4.68 -10.61 -4.20
N GLU A 79 -4.74 -9.79 -3.16
CA GLU A 79 -5.15 -10.17 -1.79
C GLU A 79 -6.66 -10.08 -1.57
N ASP A 80 -7.40 -9.45 -2.49
CA ASP A 80 -8.81 -9.13 -2.30
C ASP A 80 -9.64 -9.63 -3.51
N VAL A 81 -10.95 -9.40 -3.47
CA VAL A 81 -11.88 -9.76 -4.54
C VAL A 81 -12.37 -8.47 -5.21
N MET A 82 -12.41 -8.47 -6.54
CA MET A 82 -12.88 -7.33 -7.33
C MET A 82 -14.16 -7.70 -8.08
N ILE A 83 -15.11 -6.77 -8.19
CA ILE A 83 -16.36 -6.95 -8.92
C ILE A 83 -16.42 -5.91 -10.04
N LEU A 84 -16.54 -6.35 -11.28
CA LEU A 84 -16.68 -5.47 -12.44
C LEU A 84 -18.09 -5.61 -13.03
N ASP A 85 -18.92 -4.57 -12.89
CA ASP A 85 -20.24 -4.47 -13.55
C ASP A 85 -20.04 -3.86 -14.95
N VAL A 86 -20.33 -4.63 -16.00
CA VAL A 86 -20.26 -4.17 -17.41
C VAL A 86 -21.64 -3.98 -18.02
N PHE A 87 -22.63 -3.73 -17.18
CA PHE A 87 -24.05 -3.61 -17.47
C PHE A 87 -24.77 -4.93 -17.80
N HIS A 88 -24.23 -5.74 -18.70
CA HIS A 88 -24.87 -6.97 -19.20
C HIS A 88 -24.36 -8.25 -18.54
N SER A 89 -23.20 -8.17 -17.88
CA SER A 89 -22.56 -9.26 -17.14
C SER A 89 -21.92 -8.66 -15.89
N LEU A 90 -21.82 -9.46 -14.82
CA LEU A 90 -21.06 -9.11 -13.63
C LEU A 90 -19.86 -10.03 -13.52
N PHE A 91 -18.68 -9.47 -13.42
CA PHE A 91 -17.43 -10.21 -13.38
C PHE A 91 -16.88 -10.21 -11.95
N LEU A 92 -16.73 -11.39 -11.35
CA LEU A 92 -16.11 -11.56 -10.05
C LEU A 92 -14.67 -12.03 -10.26
N TRP A 93 -13.73 -11.11 -10.10
CA TRP A 93 -12.30 -11.40 -10.17
C TRP A 93 -11.76 -11.74 -8.78
N ILE A 94 -11.17 -12.94 -8.68
CA ILE A 94 -10.68 -13.50 -7.42
C ILE A 94 -9.16 -13.44 -7.41
N GLY A 95 -8.62 -12.61 -6.52
CA GLY A 95 -7.18 -12.55 -6.27
C GLY A 95 -6.61 -13.89 -5.79
N LYS A 96 -5.37 -14.18 -6.17
CA LYS A 96 -4.67 -15.44 -5.83
C LYS A 96 -4.54 -15.66 -4.32
N ARG A 97 -4.52 -14.57 -3.54
CA ARG A 97 -4.40 -14.57 -2.07
C ARG A 97 -5.68 -14.15 -1.34
N ALA A 98 -6.79 -13.97 -2.06
CA ALA A 98 -8.06 -13.61 -1.46
C ALA A 98 -8.56 -14.64 -0.44
N HIS A 99 -9.09 -14.17 0.67
CA HIS A 99 -9.57 -15.02 1.76
C HIS A 99 -10.89 -15.71 1.37
N ARG A 100 -11.14 -16.91 1.94
CA ARG A 100 -12.36 -17.68 1.65
C ARG A 100 -13.64 -16.94 2.04
N GLU A 101 -13.60 -16.19 3.14
CA GLU A 101 -14.74 -15.39 3.62
C GLU A 101 -15.06 -14.22 2.68
N GLU A 102 -14.04 -13.56 2.15
CA GLU A 102 -14.20 -12.49 1.15
C GLU A 102 -14.88 -13.03 -0.10
N LYS A 103 -14.42 -14.17 -0.62
CA LYS A 103 -15.04 -14.80 -1.81
C LYS A 103 -16.53 -15.08 -1.62
N SER A 104 -16.91 -15.60 -0.45
CA SER A 104 -18.32 -15.87 -0.15
C SER A 104 -19.12 -14.59 -0.02
N LYS A 105 -18.65 -13.63 0.79
CA LYS A 105 -19.39 -12.39 1.04
C LYS A 105 -19.45 -11.48 -0.19
N SER A 106 -18.43 -11.48 -1.04
CA SER A 106 -18.43 -10.76 -2.33
C SER A 106 -19.43 -11.34 -3.32
N LEU A 107 -19.67 -12.65 -3.29
CA LEU A 107 -20.74 -13.26 -4.07
C LEU A 107 -22.11 -12.84 -3.54
N ASP A 108 -22.31 -12.87 -2.22
CA ASP A 108 -23.57 -12.42 -1.61
C ASP A 108 -23.83 -10.94 -1.94
N PHE A 109 -22.80 -10.10 -1.86
CA PHE A 109 -22.86 -8.71 -2.28
C PHE A 109 -23.19 -8.56 -3.77
N ALA A 110 -22.60 -9.38 -4.65
CA ALA A 110 -22.91 -9.37 -6.07
C ALA A 110 -24.40 -9.66 -6.35
N PHE A 111 -25.01 -10.59 -5.60
CA PHE A 111 -26.44 -10.86 -5.69
C PHE A 111 -27.27 -9.69 -5.17
N GLU A 112 -26.93 -9.15 -3.99
CA GLU A 112 -27.62 -7.99 -3.39
C GLU A 112 -27.53 -6.75 -4.29
N TYR A 113 -26.38 -6.53 -4.92
CA TYR A 113 -26.15 -5.45 -5.86
C TYR A 113 -27.10 -5.51 -7.06
N LEU A 114 -27.32 -6.72 -7.61
CA LEU A 114 -28.27 -6.92 -8.71
C LEU A 114 -29.74 -6.82 -8.27
N GLU A 115 -30.03 -7.09 -6.99
CA GLU A 115 -31.38 -6.91 -6.41
C GLU A 115 -31.73 -5.44 -6.17
N THR A 116 -30.76 -4.67 -5.71
CA THR A 116 -30.92 -3.24 -5.39
C THR A 116 -30.78 -2.33 -6.61
N ASP A 117 -30.36 -2.89 -7.75
CA ASP A 117 -30.23 -2.18 -9.01
C ASP A 117 -31.59 -1.58 -9.47
N PRO A 118 -31.68 -0.24 -9.62
CA PRO A 118 -32.90 0.42 -10.09
C PRO A 118 -33.39 -0.07 -11.45
N CYS A 119 -32.49 -0.61 -12.27
CA CYS A 119 -32.80 -1.15 -13.59
C CYS A 119 -33.39 -2.57 -13.54
N LYS A 120 -33.48 -3.21 -12.35
CA LYS A 120 -34.02 -4.56 -12.13
C LYS A 120 -33.49 -5.61 -13.12
N ARG A 121 -32.20 -5.54 -13.43
CA ARG A 121 -31.56 -6.39 -14.46
C ARG A 121 -31.38 -7.86 -14.04
N LYS A 122 -31.77 -8.22 -12.81
CA LYS A 122 -31.49 -9.49 -12.12
C LYS A 122 -31.69 -10.78 -12.93
N SER A 123 -32.73 -10.87 -13.77
CA SER A 123 -33.10 -12.17 -14.38
C SER A 123 -32.22 -12.60 -15.56
N ASP A 124 -31.47 -11.66 -16.15
CA ASP A 124 -30.73 -11.91 -17.40
C ASP A 124 -29.20 -11.73 -17.27
N ILE A 125 -28.70 -11.26 -16.12
CA ILE A 125 -27.27 -10.97 -15.94
C ILE A 125 -26.52 -12.19 -15.40
N PRO A 126 -25.57 -12.76 -16.15
CA PRO A 126 -24.67 -13.78 -15.63
C PRO A 126 -23.63 -13.17 -14.68
N ILE A 127 -23.41 -13.83 -13.55
CA ILE A 127 -22.24 -13.59 -12.68
C ILE A 127 -21.14 -14.57 -13.09
N ILE A 128 -20.03 -14.05 -13.61
CA ILE A 128 -18.91 -14.82 -14.14
C ILE A 128 -17.76 -14.73 -13.16
N GLN A 129 -17.39 -15.85 -12.55
CA GLN A 129 -16.24 -15.93 -11.66
C GLN A 129 -14.97 -16.23 -12.46
N MET A 130 -13.88 -15.53 -12.13
CA MET A 130 -12.56 -15.78 -12.71
C MET A 130 -11.47 -15.65 -11.64
N ASN A 131 -10.39 -16.38 -11.86
CA ASN A 131 -9.22 -16.33 -10.99
C ASN A 131 -8.13 -15.45 -11.63
N GLN A 132 -7.34 -14.80 -10.78
CA GLN A 132 -6.15 -14.06 -11.20
C GLN A 132 -5.23 -14.92 -12.08
N GLY A 133 -4.78 -14.35 -13.20
CA GLY A 133 -3.92 -15.01 -14.18
C GLY A 133 -4.64 -15.94 -15.16
N SER A 134 -5.97 -16.05 -15.07
CA SER A 134 -6.81 -16.81 -16.00
C SER A 134 -7.95 -15.95 -16.56
N GLU A 135 -7.68 -14.65 -16.72
CA GLU A 135 -8.66 -13.67 -17.17
C GLU A 135 -8.95 -13.86 -18.67
N PRO A 136 -10.22 -14.07 -19.04
CA PRO A 136 -10.58 -14.23 -20.45
C PRO A 136 -10.45 -12.88 -21.18
N PRO A 137 -10.18 -12.88 -22.51
CA PRO A 137 -10.05 -11.65 -23.30
C PRO A 137 -11.25 -10.69 -23.15
N ILE A 138 -12.44 -11.23 -22.96
CA ILE A 138 -13.66 -10.44 -22.71
C ILE A 138 -13.55 -9.55 -21.46
N PHE A 139 -12.85 -9.98 -20.42
CA PHE A 139 -12.65 -9.21 -19.20
C PHE A 139 -11.55 -8.16 -19.38
N THR A 140 -10.41 -8.58 -19.95
CA THR A 140 -9.23 -7.73 -20.10
C THR A 140 -9.49 -6.54 -21.02
N GLY A 141 -10.40 -6.69 -21.99
CA GLY A 141 -10.83 -5.62 -22.90
C GLY A 141 -11.56 -4.44 -22.24
N PHE A 142 -12.00 -4.56 -20.98
CA PHE A 142 -12.60 -3.44 -20.24
C PHE A 142 -11.57 -2.51 -19.58
N PHE A 143 -10.31 -2.91 -19.53
CA PHE A 143 -9.21 -2.11 -19.00
C PHE A 143 -8.52 -1.35 -20.14
N SER A 144 -8.14 -0.09 -19.88
CA SER A 144 -7.47 0.75 -20.88
C SER A 144 -6.13 0.17 -21.36
N TYR A 145 -5.45 -0.56 -20.48
CA TYR A 145 -4.20 -1.24 -20.75
C TYR A 145 -4.14 -2.53 -19.93
N TRP A 146 -3.61 -3.58 -20.54
CA TRP A 146 -3.44 -4.89 -19.92
C TRP A 146 -2.07 -5.46 -20.26
N ASP A 147 -1.24 -5.70 -19.24
CA ASP A 147 0.02 -6.44 -19.32
C ASP A 147 -0.22 -7.87 -18.80
N PRO A 148 -0.22 -8.90 -19.68
CA PRO A 148 -0.35 -10.30 -19.27
C PRO A 148 0.76 -10.75 -18.29
N GLU A 149 1.93 -10.12 -18.33
CA GLU A 149 3.08 -10.45 -17.50
C GLU A 149 3.09 -9.67 -16.18
N LEU A 150 2.08 -8.84 -15.91
CA LEU A 150 2.05 -7.98 -14.72
C LEU A 150 2.27 -8.80 -13.46
N TRP A 151 1.53 -9.91 -13.29
CA TRP A 151 1.63 -10.70 -12.06
C TRP A 151 2.91 -11.52 -11.94
N GLU A 152 3.63 -11.73 -13.04
CA GLU A 152 4.96 -12.37 -13.00
C GLU A 152 6.04 -11.37 -12.59
N LYS A 153 5.90 -10.11 -13.01
CA LYS A 153 6.83 -9.02 -12.68
C LYS A 153 6.55 -8.41 -11.30
N SER A 154 5.31 -8.49 -10.83
CA SER A 154 4.87 -7.87 -9.57
C SER A 154 5.48 -8.58 -8.36
N LYS A 155 6.55 -8.01 -7.81
CA LYS A 155 7.07 -8.42 -6.51
C LYS A 155 6.06 -8.05 -5.43
N THR A 156 5.89 -8.96 -4.47
CA THR A 156 5.04 -8.70 -3.31
C THR A 156 5.60 -7.58 -2.45
N PHE A 157 4.75 -6.91 -1.67
CA PHE A 157 5.22 -5.93 -0.69
C PHE A 157 6.27 -6.53 0.26
N GLU A 158 6.11 -7.80 0.65
CA GLU A 158 7.08 -8.51 1.48
C GLU A 158 8.41 -8.76 0.75
N GLU A 159 8.38 -9.15 -0.52
CA GLU A 159 9.58 -9.33 -1.34
C GLU A 159 10.28 -8.01 -1.60
N ILE A 160 9.54 -6.94 -1.92
CA ILE A 160 10.08 -5.59 -2.08
C ILE A 160 10.69 -5.11 -0.76
N ARG A 161 10.01 -5.32 0.37
CA ARG A 161 10.54 -4.98 1.69
C ARG A 161 11.82 -5.78 1.98
N LYS A 162 11.84 -7.07 1.68
CA LYS A 162 13.01 -7.93 1.89
C LYS A 162 14.18 -7.55 0.99
N GLU A 163 13.90 -7.16 -0.25
CA GLU A 163 14.92 -6.60 -1.16
C GLU A 163 15.42 -5.25 -0.69
N MET A 164 14.54 -4.36 -0.22
CA MET A 164 14.93 -3.07 0.37
C MET A 164 15.72 -3.26 1.67
N ASP A 165 15.37 -4.23 2.50
CA ASP A 165 16.09 -4.58 3.72
C ASP A 165 17.43 -5.28 3.40
N ALA A 166 17.52 -6.02 2.30
CA ALA A 166 18.77 -6.62 1.82
C ALA A 166 19.67 -5.64 1.05
N GLN A 167 19.09 -4.62 0.39
CA GLN A 167 19.81 -3.56 -0.34
C GLN A 167 20.14 -2.37 0.53
N LYS A 168 19.56 -2.25 1.73
CA LYS A 168 20.18 -1.48 2.80
C LYS A 168 21.47 -2.23 3.17
N PRO A 169 22.70 -1.72 2.85
CA PRO A 169 23.78 -1.98 3.79
C PRO A 169 23.20 -1.59 5.14
N ALA A 170 23.41 -2.39 6.19
CA ALA A 170 22.98 -2.00 7.51
C ALA A 170 23.34 -0.52 7.68
N LEU A 171 22.33 0.36 7.62
CA LEU A 171 22.43 1.66 8.22
C LEU A 171 22.42 1.28 9.70
N GLN A 172 23.57 0.79 10.18
CA GLN A 172 24.17 1.38 11.34
C GLN A 172 24.10 2.86 11.04
N VAL A 173 22.97 3.44 11.43
CA VAL A 173 23.02 4.76 12.03
C VAL A 173 23.98 4.51 13.19
N ASP A 174 25.28 4.61 12.92
CA ASP A 174 26.17 5.20 13.87
C ASP A 174 25.41 6.46 14.23
N LEU A 175 24.76 6.42 15.39
CA LEU A 175 24.38 7.63 16.06
C LEU A 175 25.69 8.40 16.03
N ILE A 176 25.79 9.38 15.11
CA ILE A 176 26.72 10.46 15.26
C ILE A 176 26.27 11.02 16.58
N VAL A 177 26.95 10.56 17.63
CA VAL A 177 26.82 11.04 18.99
C VAL A 177 26.91 12.52 18.78
N ALA A 178 25.79 13.23 18.99
CA ALA A 178 25.80 14.68 18.96
C ALA A 178 26.99 15.07 19.84
N GLU A 179 28.01 15.69 19.23
CA GLU A 179 29.36 15.84 19.77
C GLU A 179 29.44 16.73 21.02
N ASN A 180 28.36 16.89 21.78
CA ASN A 180 28.29 17.65 23.01
C ASN A 180 27.42 16.99 24.08
N ILE A 181 27.30 15.66 24.12
CA ILE A 181 26.80 14.98 25.33
C ILE A 181 28.03 14.65 26.19
N PRO A 182 28.22 15.31 27.35
CA PRO A 182 29.34 15.05 28.22
C PRO A 182 29.40 13.57 28.62
N ASN A 183 30.57 12.95 28.50
CA ASN A 183 30.77 11.55 28.85
C ASN A 183 30.49 11.37 30.36
N PHE A 184 29.68 10.37 30.75
CA PHE A 184 29.35 10.08 32.16
C PHE A 184 30.58 10.02 33.07
N ASN A 185 31.74 9.59 32.55
CA ASN A 185 32.97 9.50 33.32
C ASN A 185 33.78 10.82 33.38
N GLU A 186 33.46 11.81 32.55
CA GLU A 186 34.19 13.08 32.42
C GLU A 186 33.41 14.27 33.02
N CYS A 187 32.17 14.07 33.48
CA CYS A 187 31.38 15.09 34.16
C CYS A 187 31.70 15.20 35.66
N GLU A 188 31.63 16.42 36.19
CA GLU A 188 31.58 16.65 37.64
C GLU A 188 30.36 15.94 38.26
N LYS A 189 30.55 15.37 39.44
CA LYS A 189 29.53 14.58 40.13
C LYS A 189 28.89 15.39 41.25
N TYR A 190 27.56 15.40 41.29
CA TYR A 190 26.79 16.09 42.31
C TYR A 190 25.86 15.11 43.04
N PRO A 191 25.64 15.29 44.35
CA PRO A 191 24.66 14.52 45.11
C PRO A 191 23.26 14.62 44.50
N LEU A 192 22.48 13.54 44.63
CA LEU A 192 21.13 13.46 44.09
C LEU A 192 20.25 14.65 44.49
N GLU A 193 20.36 15.13 45.74
CA GLU A 193 19.53 16.21 46.27
C GLU A 193 19.68 17.52 45.47
N ILE A 194 20.87 17.80 44.95
CA ILE A 194 21.15 18.98 44.14
C ILE A 194 20.55 18.82 42.73
N LEU A 195 20.61 17.61 42.19
CA LEU A 195 20.12 17.29 40.83
C LEU A 195 18.59 17.19 40.76
N LEU A 196 17.92 16.98 41.89
CA LEU A 196 16.45 17.02 41.99
C LEU A 196 15.88 18.45 41.93
N GLU A 197 16.73 19.49 41.97
CA GLU A 197 16.29 20.87 41.82
C GLU A 197 15.61 21.07 40.46
N ARG A 198 14.39 21.61 40.50
CA ARG A 198 13.53 21.76 39.32
C ARG A 198 13.82 23.06 38.59
N ASP A 199 14.34 24.05 39.30
CA ASP A 199 14.68 25.36 38.76
C ASP A 199 16.06 25.31 38.07
N PRO A 200 16.13 25.48 36.73
CA PRO A 200 17.40 25.41 36.00
C PRO A 200 18.41 26.46 36.45
N GLU A 201 17.98 27.61 36.98
CA GLU A 201 18.87 28.68 37.43
C GLU A 201 19.56 28.36 38.77
N LYS A 202 19.06 27.36 39.51
CA LYS A 202 19.62 26.92 40.80
C LYS A 202 20.53 25.71 40.69
N LEU A 203 20.62 25.09 39.50
CA LEU A 203 21.56 23.99 39.26
C LEU A 203 22.99 24.52 39.17
N PRO A 204 24.00 23.69 39.52
CA PRO A 204 25.40 24.06 39.33
C PRO A 204 25.70 24.44 37.87
N SER A 205 26.57 25.45 37.69
CA SER A 205 26.96 25.96 36.38
C SER A 205 27.54 24.85 35.50
N GLY A 206 26.92 24.59 34.34
CA GLY A 206 27.37 23.55 33.39
C GLY A 206 26.63 22.21 33.52
N VAL A 207 25.66 22.09 34.43
CA VAL A 207 24.75 20.94 34.48
C VAL A 207 23.69 21.05 33.39
N ASP A 208 23.63 20.05 32.51
CA ASP A 208 22.57 19.92 31.52
C ASP A 208 21.26 19.47 32.19
N TYR A 209 20.24 20.32 32.12
CA TYR A 209 18.93 20.06 32.69
C TYR A 209 18.21 18.85 32.06
N GLN A 210 18.55 18.47 30.83
CA GLN A 210 17.94 17.32 30.13
C GLN A 210 18.62 15.99 30.47
N HIS A 211 19.86 16.05 30.95
CA HIS A 211 20.72 14.90 31.19
C HIS A 211 21.27 14.87 32.61
N LYS A 212 20.49 15.28 33.61
CA LYS A 212 20.93 15.33 35.02
C LYS A 212 21.49 14.00 35.54
N GLU A 213 21.06 12.88 34.98
CA GLU A 213 21.54 11.55 35.35
C GLU A 213 23.03 11.32 35.07
N ILE A 214 23.65 12.07 34.16
CA ILE A 214 25.08 11.91 33.84
C ILE A 214 25.99 12.51 34.92
N TYR A 215 25.44 13.34 35.80
CA TYR A 215 26.13 14.01 36.89
C TYR A 215 26.02 13.25 38.21
N LEU A 216 25.36 12.08 38.24
CA LEU A 216 25.38 11.20 39.41
C LEU A 216 26.68 10.38 39.45
N SER A 217 27.17 10.10 40.66
CA SER A 217 28.23 9.11 40.82
C SER A 217 27.77 7.72 40.39
N SER A 218 28.70 6.82 40.05
CA SER A 218 28.34 5.45 39.65
C SER A 218 27.60 4.66 40.73
N GLU A 219 27.89 4.95 42.00
CA GLU A 219 27.25 4.31 43.15
C GLU A 219 25.83 4.84 43.35
N GLU A 220 25.65 6.17 43.38
CA GLU A 220 24.32 6.77 43.50
C GLU A 220 23.43 6.48 42.28
N PHE A 221 24.00 6.43 41.08
CA PHE A 221 23.25 6.05 39.89
C PHE A 221 22.67 4.64 40.03
N PHE A 222 23.47 3.70 40.56
CA PHE A 222 23.01 2.34 40.81
C PHE A 222 21.96 2.30 41.93
N ASP A 223 22.12 3.08 42.98
CA ASP A 223 21.15 3.15 44.09
C ASP A 223 19.80 3.76 43.65
N VAL A 224 19.83 4.75 42.76
CA VAL A 224 18.64 5.46 42.26
C VAL A 224 17.92 4.67 41.16
N PHE A 225 18.65 4.13 40.18
CA PHE A 225 18.07 3.47 39.01
C PHE A 225 18.07 1.94 39.10
N GLY A 226 18.83 1.35 40.00
CA GLY A 226 18.96 -0.11 40.18
C GLY A 226 19.75 -0.81 39.06
N ILE A 227 20.33 -0.06 38.13
CA ILE A 227 21.10 -0.54 36.98
C ILE A 227 22.31 0.34 36.74
N LYS A 228 23.33 -0.17 36.05
CA LYS A 228 24.52 0.62 35.71
C LYS A 228 24.21 1.62 34.59
N TYR A 229 24.90 2.75 34.55
CA TYR A 229 24.75 3.76 33.50
C TYR A 229 24.88 3.17 32.07
N LYS A 230 25.85 2.27 31.87
CA LYS A 230 26.05 1.58 30.58
C LYS A 230 24.84 0.75 30.14
N GLU A 231 24.10 0.19 31.09
CA GLU A 231 22.86 -0.56 30.81
C GLU A 231 21.71 0.41 30.57
N PHE A 232 21.63 1.50 31.33
CA PHE A 232 20.65 2.56 31.15
C PHE A 232 20.74 3.23 29.78
N SER A 233 21.95 3.58 29.32
CA SER A 233 22.18 4.21 28.01
C SER A 233 21.77 3.33 26.84
N ASN A 234 21.75 2.01 27.03
CA ASN A 234 21.32 1.03 26.04
C ASN A 234 19.80 0.81 26.01
N LEU A 235 19.04 1.36 26.97
CA LEU A 235 17.59 1.25 26.98
C LEU A 235 16.95 2.17 25.93
N PRO A 236 15.77 1.83 25.39
CA PRO A 236 15.01 2.74 24.55
C PRO A 236 14.70 4.08 25.27
N LYS A 237 14.70 5.21 24.54
CA LYS A 237 14.51 6.56 25.10
C LYS A 237 13.27 6.70 26.00
N TRP A 238 12.13 6.15 25.58
CA TRP A 238 10.89 6.19 26.37
C TRP A 238 11.04 5.53 27.75
N LYS A 239 11.87 4.49 27.85
CA LYS A 239 12.14 3.76 29.10
C LYS A 239 13.11 4.53 29.99
N GLN A 240 14.10 5.19 29.37
CA GLN A 240 14.99 6.12 30.07
C GLN A 240 14.20 7.28 30.68
N GLU A 241 13.35 7.95 29.90
CA GLU A 241 12.48 9.03 30.37
C GLU A 241 11.52 8.59 31.48
N TYR A 242 10.93 7.40 31.36
CA TYR A 242 10.08 6.84 32.40
C TYR A 242 10.85 6.64 33.72
N MET A 243 12.08 6.12 33.65
CA MET A 243 12.94 5.95 34.82
C MET A 243 13.35 7.30 35.42
N LYS A 244 13.75 8.28 34.60
CA LYS A 244 14.05 9.66 35.03
C LYS A 244 12.86 10.30 35.74
N LYS A 245 11.66 10.18 35.16
CA LYS A 245 10.41 10.69 35.75
C LYS A 245 10.10 10.06 37.09
N LYS A 246 10.33 8.75 37.24
CA LYS A 246 10.11 8.02 38.49
C LYS A 246 10.97 8.56 39.64
N VAL A 247 12.19 9.01 39.34
CA VAL A 247 13.14 9.50 40.34
C VAL A 247 13.21 11.02 40.41
N GLY A 248 12.49 11.76 39.56
CA GLY A 248 12.43 13.22 39.57
C GLY A 248 13.55 13.93 38.81
N LEU A 249 14.34 13.20 38.01
CA LEU A 249 15.44 13.72 37.18
C LEU A 249 15.00 14.01 35.73
N PHE A 250 13.85 14.67 35.57
CA PHE A 250 13.24 14.98 34.27
C PHE A 250 12.96 16.48 34.10
#